data_AF-A0A7S2CQT9-F1
#
_entry.id   AF-A0A7S2CQT9-F1
#
_cell.length_a   1.000
_cell.length_b   1.000
_cell.length_c   1.000
_cell.angle_alpha   90.00
_cell.angle_beta   90.00
_cell.angle_gamma   90.00
#
_symmetry.space_group_name_H-M   'P 1'
#
loop_
_entity.id
_entity.type
_entity.pdbx_description
1 polymer ?
#
loop_
_entity_poly.entity_id
_entity_poly.type
_entity_poly.pdbx_seq_one_letter_code
_entity_poly.pdbx_strand_id
1 'polypeptide(L)'
;TERIFAALDSTKTGRVSKQEFLEALKAVNFEGPLGRLFELLDRRGLGYVVRSDITFLARWQPRPYLFAPPDMDGLQRLKDALVDIYRSLMKAWRKSLDRDGKMRVCWEDFVVACRRVSRSPALNKSGAGHHCHAEHE
;
A
#
# COMPACT_ATOMS: atom_id res chain seq x y z
N THR A 1 5.17 -13.24 -17.60
CA THR A 1 4.11 -12.40 -18.19
C THR A 1 3.56 -12.98 -19.48
N GLU A 2 4.42 -13.44 -20.40
CA GLU A 2 4.00 -14.13 -21.64
C GLU A 2 2.96 -15.23 -21.41
N ARG A 3 3.25 -16.15 -20.49
CA ARG A 3 2.35 -17.27 -20.14
C ARG A 3 1.01 -16.80 -19.55
N ILE A 4 1.03 -15.72 -18.76
CA ILE A 4 -0.18 -15.17 -18.13
C ILE A 4 -1.06 -14.51 -19.20
N PHE A 5 -0.47 -13.68 -20.06
CA PHE A 5 -1.23 -13.04 -21.14
C PHE A 5 -1.82 -14.09 -22.09
N ALA A 6 -1.03 -15.09 -22.48
CA ALA A 6 -1.49 -16.18 -23.34
C ALA A 6 -2.61 -17.02 -22.72
N ALA A 7 -2.66 -17.14 -21.38
CA ALA A 7 -3.75 -17.81 -20.69
C ALA A 7 -5.05 -16.97 -20.67
N LEU A 8 -4.94 -15.65 -20.78
CA LEU A 8 -6.08 -14.73 -20.84
C LEU A 8 -6.59 -14.52 -22.29
N ASP A 9 -5.70 -14.54 -23.28
CA ASP A 9 -6.00 -14.33 -24.71
C ASP A 9 -6.30 -15.65 -25.41
N SER A 10 -7.44 -16.27 -25.07
CA SER A 10 -7.85 -17.58 -25.62
C SER A 10 -8.09 -17.55 -27.13
N THR A 11 -8.53 -16.41 -27.67
CA THR A 11 -8.75 -16.20 -29.11
C THR A 11 -7.48 -15.82 -29.88
N LYS A 12 -6.36 -15.59 -29.18
CA LYS A 12 -5.05 -15.21 -29.77
C LYS A 12 -5.11 -13.95 -30.63
N THR A 13 -5.95 -12.99 -30.25
CA THR A 13 -6.11 -11.74 -31.00
C THR A 13 -5.08 -10.68 -30.61
N GLY A 14 -4.31 -10.93 -29.54
CA GLY A 14 -3.44 -9.94 -28.91
C GLY A 14 -4.21 -8.92 -28.06
N ARG A 15 -5.53 -9.09 -27.90
CA ARG A 15 -6.43 -8.24 -27.12
C ARG A 15 -7.32 -9.12 -26.26
N VAL A 16 -7.26 -8.92 -24.95
CA VAL A 16 -8.14 -9.63 -24.01
C VAL A 16 -9.39 -8.79 -23.81
N SER A 17 -10.53 -9.29 -24.27
CA SER A 17 -11.85 -8.70 -24.03
C SER A 17 -12.29 -8.86 -22.57
N LYS A 18 -13.28 -8.08 -22.13
CA LYS A 18 -13.87 -8.23 -20.80
C LYS A 18 -14.39 -9.65 -20.57
N GLN A 19 -15.02 -10.25 -21.58
CA GLN A 19 -15.58 -11.60 -21.47
C GLN A 19 -14.49 -12.65 -21.25
N GLU A 20 -13.45 -12.68 -22.09
CA GLU A 20 -12.32 -13.61 -21.94
C GLU A 20 -11.64 -13.47 -20.58
N PHE A 21 -11.45 -12.23 -20.13
CA PHE A 21 -10.87 -11.95 -18.83
C PHE A 21 -11.71 -12.51 -17.67
N LEU A 22 -13.03 -12.30 -17.71
CA LEU A 22 -13.96 -12.80 -16.69
C LEU A 22 -13.99 -14.34 -16.67
N GLU A 23 -14.02 -14.97 -17.84
CA GLU A 23 -14.02 -16.43 -17.98
C GLU A 23 -12.72 -17.04 -17.45
N ALA A 24 -11.57 -16.46 -17.80
CA ALA A 24 -10.27 -16.93 -17.33
C ALA A 24 -10.13 -16.78 -15.80
N LEU A 25 -10.62 -15.68 -15.22
CA LEU A 25 -10.57 -15.48 -13.77
C LEU A 25 -11.54 -16.36 -12.99
N LYS A 26 -12.71 -16.66 -13.56
CA LYS A 26 -13.63 -17.66 -12.99
C LYS A 26 -13.00 -19.06 -13.01
N ALA A 27 -12.29 -19.41 -14.08
CA ALA A 27 -11.62 -20.71 -14.19
C ALA A 27 -10.51 -20.92 -13.14
N VAL A 28 -9.92 -19.84 -12.61
CA VAL A 28 -8.95 -19.89 -11.51
C VAL A 28 -9.57 -19.65 -10.13
N ASN A 29 -10.90 -19.71 -10.01
CA ASN A 29 -11.65 -19.49 -8.77
C ASN A 29 -11.33 -18.18 -8.06
N PHE A 30 -11.16 -17.08 -8.80
CA PHE A 30 -10.98 -15.77 -8.20
C PHE A 30 -12.32 -15.22 -7.66
N GLU A 31 -12.39 -14.93 -6.36
CA GLU A 31 -13.62 -14.51 -5.66
C GLU A 31 -13.81 -12.98 -5.56
N GLY A 32 -12.90 -12.19 -6.14
CA GLY A 32 -12.95 -10.72 -6.05
C GLY A 32 -13.87 -10.04 -7.09
N PRO A 33 -13.93 -8.69 -7.08
CA PRO A 33 -14.79 -7.93 -7.99
C PRO A 33 -14.22 -7.90 -9.41
N LEU A 34 -14.50 -8.95 -10.18
CA LEU A 34 -13.93 -9.21 -11.49
C LEU A 34 -14.08 -8.03 -12.49
N GLY A 35 -15.27 -7.41 -12.54
CA GLY A 35 -15.54 -6.29 -13.44
C GLY A 35 -14.67 -5.07 -13.13
N ARG A 36 -14.53 -4.75 -11.84
CA ARG A 36 -13.66 -3.66 -11.39
C ARG A 36 -12.19 -3.95 -11.66
N LEU A 37 -11.76 -5.20 -11.51
CA LEU A 37 -10.38 -5.57 -11.84
C LEU A 37 -10.07 -5.37 -13.32
N PHE A 38 -10.99 -5.72 -14.22
CA PHE A 38 -10.82 -5.46 -15.66
C PHE A 38 -10.71 -3.96 -15.94
N GLU A 39 -11.59 -3.14 -15.37
CA GLU A 39 -11.58 -1.68 -15.52
C GLU A 39 -10.27 -1.05 -15.00
N LEU A 40 -9.66 -1.61 -13.96
CA LEU A 40 -8.35 -1.17 -13.46
C LEU A 40 -7.19 -1.50 -14.43
N LEU A 41 -7.32 -2.56 -15.22
CA LEU A 41 -6.32 -2.98 -16.20
C LEU A 41 -6.52 -2.28 -17.56
N ASP A 42 -7.76 -2.02 -17.96
CA ASP A 42 -8.11 -1.20 -19.14
C ASP A 42 -7.98 0.30 -18.84
N ARG A 43 -6.75 0.72 -18.51
CA ARG A 43 -6.44 2.10 -18.11
C ARG A 43 -6.77 3.15 -19.17
N ARG A 44 -6.94 2.74 -20.43
CA ARG A 44 -7.30 3.61 -21.55
C ARG A 44 -8.80 3.61 -21.86
N GLY A 45 -9.58 2.72 -21.23
CA GLY A 45 -11.02 2.59 -21.47
C GLY A 45 -11.37 2.15 -22.90
N LEU A 46 -10.51 1.33 -23.52
CA LEU A 46 -10.71 0.88 -24.90
C LEU A 46 -11.59 -0.37 -25.01
N GLY A 47 -11.99 -0.95 -23.87
CA GLY A 47 -12.80 -2.17 -23.79
C GLY A 47 -11.99 -3.46 -23.93
N TYR A 48 -10.66 -3.37 -23.98
CA TYR A 48 -9.76 -4.53 -24.07
C TYR A 48 -8.42 -4.25 -23.39
N VAL A 49 -7.78 -5.31 -22.90
CA VAL A 49 -6.48 -5.27 -22.24
C VAL A 49 -5.44 -5.87 -23.18
N VAL A 50 -4.33 -5.17 -23.44
CA VAL A 50 -3.21 -5.69 -24.22
C VAL A 50 -2.03 -6.07 -23.33
N ARG A 51 -1.02 -6.74 -23.92
CA ARG A 51 0.18 -7.16 -23.17
C ARG A 51 0.87 -6.01 -22.42
N SER A 52 0.93 -4.82 -23.02
CA SER A 52 1.55 -3.65 -22.36
C SER A 52 0.82 -3.23 -21.09
N ASP A 53 -0.47 -3.55 -20.97
CA ASP A 53 -1.28 -3.16 -19.83
C ASP A 53 -1.04 -4.04 -18.60
N ILE A 54 -0.61 -5.30 -18.79
CA ILE A 54 -0.34 -6.24 -17.68
C ILE A 54 1.14 -6.54 -17.46
N THR A 55 2.03 -6.07 -18.34
CA THR A 55 3.48 -6.38 -18.26
C THR A 55 4.13 -5.85 -16.99
N PHE A 56 3.57 -4.79 -16.39
CA PHE A 56 4.05 -4.25 -15.13
C PHE A 56 3.86 -5.23 -13.95
N LEU A 57 2.83 -6.10 -13.99
CA LEU A 57 2.53 -7.04 -12.91
C LEU A 57 3.66 -8.03 -12.65
N ALA A 58 4.42 -8.42 -13.68
CA ALA A 58 5.58 -9.30 -13.50
C ALA A 58 6.71 -8.67 -12.68
N ARG A 59 6.76 -7.34 -12.62
CA ARG A 59 7.78 -6.57 -11.89
C ARG A 59 7.18 -5.90 -10.65
N TRP A 60 5.86 -5.99 -10.49
CA TRP A 60 5.16 -5.26 -9.46
C TRP A 60 5.51 -5.87 -8.11
N GLN A 61 6.18 -5.07 -7.28
CA GLN A 61 6.41 -5.37 -5.88
C GLN A 61 5.33 -4.62 -5.08
N PRO A 62 4.24 -5.30 -4.70
CA PRO A 62 3.19 -4.66 -3.94
C PRO A 62 3.75 -4.15 -2.62
N ARG A 63 3.27 -2.99 -2.21
CA ARG A 63 3.74 -2.33 -1.00
C ARG A 63 3.33 -3.15 0.23
N PRO A 64 4.17 -3.25 1.27
CA PRO A 64 3.85 -4.04 2.46
C PRO A 64 2.51 -3.65 3.12
N TYR A 65 2.16 -2.36 3.10
CA TYR A 65 0.91 -1.87 3.70
C TYR A 65 -0.38 -2.37 3.02
N LEU A 66 -0.29 -2.98 1.82
CA LEU A 66 -1.45 -3.57 1.16
C LEU A 66 -1.90 -4.89 1.81
N PHE A 67 -0.98 -5.58 2.49
CA PHE A 67 -1.24 -6.89 3.11
C PHE A 67 -1.00 -6.91 4.61
N ALA A 68 -0.37 -5.87 5.16
CA ALA A 68 -0.17 -5.77 6.59
C ALA A 68 -1.53 -5.63 7.30
N PRO A 69 -1.77 -6.38 8.39
CA PRO A 69 -2.90 -6.09 9.25
C PRO A 69 -2.76 -4.69 9.85
N PRO A 70 -3.87 -4.00 10.18
CA PRO A 70 -3.81 -2.72 10.86
C PRO A 70 -3.08 -2.83 12.20
N ASP A 71 -2.06 -2.00 12.41
CA ASP A 71 -1.32 -1.88 13.68
C ASP A 71 -1.75 -0.58 14.39
N MET A 72 -2.80 -0.68 15.21
CA MET A 72 -3.37 0.47 15.93
C MET A 72 -2.40 1.02 16.99
N ASP A 73 -1.62 0.15 17.63
CA ASP A 73 -0.63 0.55 18.63
C ASP A 73 0.56 1.24 17.96
N GLY A 74 1.02 0.74 16.82
CA GLY A 74 2.04 1.37 15.99
C GLY A 74 1.62 2.74 15.48
N LEU A 75 0.35 2.89 15.08
CA LEU A 75 -0.22 4.18 14.72
C LEU A 75 -0.19 5.16 15.91
N GLN A 76 -0.58 4.71 17.11
CA GLN A 76 -0.56 5.57 18.29
C GLN A 76 0.87 5.99 18.65
N ARG A 77 1.82 5.05 18.72
CA ARG A 77 3.25 5.37 18.95
C ARG A 77 3.81 6.37 17.94
N LEU A 78 3.42 6.25 16.67
CA LEU A 78 3.82 7.21 15.64
C LEU A 78 3.23 8.60 15.89
N LYS A 79 1.94 8.69 16.24
CA LYS A 79 1.28 9.97 16.57
C LYS A 79 1.94 10.64 17.76
N ASP A 80 2.19 9.89 18.82
CA ASP A 80 2.83 10.40 20.04
C ASP A 80 4.22 10.95 19.73
N ALA A 81 5.03 10.19 18.99
CA ALA A 81 6.35 10.65 18.55
C ALA A 81 6.30 11.93 17.70
N LEU A 82 5.30 12.05 16.81
CA LEU A 82 5.12 13.25 15.99
C LEU A 82 4.71 14.45 16.85
N VAL A 83 3.83 14.26 17.84
CA VAL A 83 3.43 15.31 18.78
C VAL A 83 4.60 15.73 19.67
N ASP A 84 5.39 14.78 20.17
CA ASP A 84 6.56 15.07 21.00
C ASP A 84 7.59 15.92 20.26
N ILE A 85 7.83 15.64 18.97
CA ILE A 85 8.81 16.38 18.17
C ILE A 85 8.26 17.74 17.72
N TYR A 86 7.01 17.79 17.24
CA TYR A 86 6.48 18.96 16.53
C TYR A 86 5.41 19.75 17.30
N ARG A 87 5.04 19.30 18.50
CA ARG A 87 3.97 19.81 19.39
C ARG A 87 2.54 19.67 18.86
N SER A 88 2.35 19.47 17.56
CA SER A 88 1.04 19.17 16.98
C SER A 88 1.15 18.34 15.71
N LEU A 89 0.14 17.53 15.44
CA LEU A 89 0.08 16.71 14.22
C LEU A 89 0.04 17.55 12.94
N MET A 90 -0.58 18.73 12.97
CA MET A 90 -0.57 19.64 11.81
C MET A 90 0.84 20.16 11.48
N LYS A 91 1.62 20.52 12.50
CA LYS A 91 3.03 20.90 12.31
C LYS A 91 3.84 19.70 11.83
N ALA A 92 3.60 18.52 12.40
CA ALA A 92 4.27 17.29 11.99
C ALA A 92 3.97 16.93 10.53
N TRP A 93 2.72 17.09 10.09
CA TRP A 93 2.32 16.92 8.70
C TRP A 93 3.10 17.85 7.78
N ARG A 94 3.00 19.17 7.98
CA ARG A 94 3.64 20.17 7.09
C ARG A 94 5.17 20.15 7.13
N LYS A 95 5.78 19.79 8.27
CA LYS A 95 7.25 19.85 8.45
C LYS A 95 7.97 18.52 8.24
N SER A 96 7.31 17.40 8.44
CA SER A 96 7.94 16.06 8.38
C SER A 96 7.44 15.22 7.20
N LEU A 97 6.12 15.14 7.02
CA LEU A 97 5.47 14.23 6.10
C LEU A 97 5.28 14.86 4.71
N ASP A 98 4.69 16.05 4.65
CA ASP A 98 4.32 16.79 3.43
C ASP A 98 5.21 18.03 3.25
N ARG A 99 6.53 17.79 3.13
CA ARG A 99 7.54 18.86 3.08
C ARG A 99 7.46 19.72 1.82
N ASP A 100 6.95 19.17 0.72
CA ASP A 100 6.81 19.85 -0.57
C ASP A 100 5.43 20.50 -0.76
N GLY A 101 4.48 20.28 0.16
CA GLY A 101 3.17 20.93 0.13
C GLY A 101 2.23 20.41 -0.92
N LYS A 102 2.41 19.17 -1.38
CA LYS A 102 1.49 18.50 -2.31
C LYS A 102 0.21 18.01 -1.62
N MET A 103 0.12 18.13 -0.29
CA MET A 103 -1.00 17.65 0.54
C MET A 103 -1.22 16.14 0.40
N ARG A 104 -0.19 15.41 -0.02
CA ARG A 104 -0.17 13.96 -0.18
C ARG A 104 1.25 13.47 0.08
N VAL A 105 1.37 12.25 0.57
CA VAL A 105 2.66 11.64 0.89
C VAL A 105 2.71 10.27 0.24
N CYS A 106 3.71 10.04 -0.61
CA CYS A 106 3.94 8.72 -1.18
C CYS A 106 4.55 7.79 -0.12
N TRP A 107 4.51 6.48 -0.37
CA TRP A 107 5.03 5.51 0.59
C TRP A 107 6.52 5.71 0.89
N GLU A 108 7.34 6.02 -0.11
CA GLU A 108 8.77 6.28 0.07
C GLU A 108 9.00 7.46 1.02
N ASP A 109 8.30 8.56 0.79
CA ASP A 109 8.40 9.76 1.62
C ASP A 109 7.93 9.48 3.05
N PHE A 110 6.86 8.69 3.21
CA PHE A 110 6.38 8.25 4.51
C PHE A 110 7.44 7.43 5.26
N VAL A 111 8.05 6.42 4.61
CA VAL A 111 9.10 5.60 5.21
C VAL A 111 10.31 6.44 5.60
N VAL A 112 10.73 7.36 4.74
CA VAL A 112 11.84 8.29 5.04
C VAL A 112 11.48 9.19 6.23
N ALA A 113 10.25 9.70 6.30
CA ALA A 113 9.79 10.49 7.43
C ALA A 113 9.77 9.69 8.74
N CYS A 114 9.26 8.46 8.75
CA CYS A 114 9.26 7.58 9.91
C CYS A 114 10.68 7.28 10.40
N ARG A 115 11.64 7.05 9.49
CA ARG A 115 13.06 6.86 9.85
C ARG A 115 13.70 8.10 10.49
N ARG A 116 13.25 9.31 10.13
CA ARG A 116 13.70 10.56 10.79
C ARG A 116 13.12 10.66 12.20
N VAL A 117 11.84 10.35 12.34
CA VAL A 117 11.13 10.36 13.62
C VAL A 117 11.75 9.34 14.58
N SER A 118 12.04 8.11 14.12
CA SER A 118 12.63 7.05 14.95
C SER A 118 14.04 7.33 15.47
N ARG A 119 14.79 8.23 14.82
CA ARG A 119 16.11 8.67 15.28
C ARG A 119 16.04 9.83 16.27
N SER A 120 14.86 10.40 16.48
CA SER A 120 14.68 11.49 17.43
C SER A 120 14.80 10.96 18.86
N PRO A 121 15.54 11.65 19.76
CA PRO A 121 15.72 11.22 21.15
C PRO A 121 14.41 11.09 21.95
N ALA A 122 13.29 11.62 21.43
CA ALA A 122 11.96 11.46 22.03
C ALA A 122 11.49 9.99 22.08
N LEU A 123 11.77 9.18 21.05
CA LEU A 123 11.35 7.78 20.98
C LEU A 123 12.23 6.81 21.79
N ASN A 124 13.48 7.19 22.10
CA ASN A 124 14.39 6.37 22.90
C ASN A 124 14.10 6.41 24.40
N LYS A 125 13.21 7.31 24.85
CA LYS A 125 12.85 7.46 26.28
C LYS A 125 11.67 6.59 26.71
N SER A 126 10.95 5.98 25.76
CA SER A 126 9.74 5.19 26.04
C SER A 126 10.01 3.69 26.30
N GLY A 127 11.27 3.25 26.21
CA GLY A 127 11.67 1.85 26.42
C GLY A 127 12.02 1.49 27.88
N ALA A 128 11.95 2.44 28.81
CA ALA A 128 12.29 2.23 30.22
C ALA A 128 11.11 2.66 31.11
N GLY A 129 10.09 1.82 31.23
CA GLY A 129 8.95 2.15 32.09
C GLY A 129 7.70 1.32 31.85
N HIS A 130 7.81 0.00 31.85
CA HIS A 130 6.69 -0.86 32.25
C HIS A 130 7.23 -1.86 33.27
N HIS A 131 7.53 -1.36 34.48
CA HIS A 131 7.68 -2.22 35.65
C HIS A 131 6.27 -2.46 36.18
N CYS A 132 5.75 -3.66 35.91
CA CYS A 132 4.53 -4.14 36.53
C CYS A 132 4.76 -4.18 38.05
N HIS A 133 4.07 -3.31 38.80
CA HIS A 133 3.86 -3.54 40.22
C HIS A 133 2.90 -4.72 40.34
N ALA A 134 3.44 -5.88 40.66
CA ALA A 134 2.65 -6.98 41.21
C ALA A 134 2.27 -6.61 42.65
N GLU A 135 1.01 -6.87 42.96
CA GLU A 135 0.29 -6.52 44.18
C GLU A 135 0.94 -7.18 45.40
N HIS A 136 1.08 -6.39 46.47
CA HIS A 136 1.13 -6.89 47.83
C HIS A 136 -0.19 -6.49 48.50
N GLU A 137 -1.01 -7.51 48.77
CA GLU A 137 -1.93 -7.72 49.91
C GLU A 137 -3.19 -8.50 49.49
#